data_AF-A0A447PGD8-F1
#
_entry.id   AF-A0A447PGD8-F1
#
_cell.length_a   1.000
_cell.length_b   1.000
_cell.length_c   1.000
_cell.angle_alpha   90.00
_cell.angle_beta   90.00
_cell.angle_gamma   90.00
#
_symmetry.space_group_name_H-M   'P 1'
#
loop_
_entity.id
_entity.type
_entity.pdbx_description
1 polymer ?
#
loop_
_entity_poly.entity_id
_entity_poly.type
_entity_poly.pdbx_seq_one_letter_code
_entity_poly.pdbx_strand_id
1 'polypeptide(L)'
;MYNDVENIQKAAERLAELVPEARIAIGHGQMRERELERVMNDFHHQRFNVLVCTTIIETGIDIPTANTIIIERADHFGLAQLHQLRGRVGRSHHQAYAWLLTPHPKAMTPMRKNGWRRLRRWRI
;
A
#
# COMPACT_ATOMS: atom_id res chain seq x y z
N MET A 1 1.66 1.44 -0.30
CA MET A 1 2.77 0.59 -0.76
C MET A 1 3.74 1.41 -1.57
N TYR A 2 5.01 1.41 -1.17
CA TYR A 2 6.11 2.16 -1.75
C TYR A 2 7.27 1.20 -1.92
N ASN A 3 7.68 0.88 -3.14
CA ASN A 3 8.61 -0.23 -3.40
C ASN A 3 10.09 0.21 -3.43
N ASP A 4 10.47 1.06 -2.49
CA ASP A 4 11.83 1.58 -2.34
C ASP A 4 12.10 1.85 -0.85
N VAL A 5 12.91 0.99 -0.24
CA VAL A 5 13.22 1.08 1.20
C VAL A 5 14.09 2.30 1.51
N GLU A 6 14.95 2.74 0.59
CA GLU A 6 15.83 3.89 0.80
C GLU A 6 15.05 5.20 0.86
N ASN A 7 13.94 5.28 0.10
CA ASN A 7 13.11 6.48 0.04
C ASN A 7 11.77 6.36 0.81
N ILE A 8 11.50 5.24 1.48
CA ILE A 8 10.25 5.04 2.24
C ILE A 8 10.07 6.07 3.36
N GLN A 9 11.18 6.45 3.99
CA GLN A 9 11.20 7.48 5.04
C GLN A 9 10.75 8.83 4.47
N LYS A 10 11.33 9.25 3.34
CA LYS A 10 10.95 10.49 2.65
C LYS A 10 9.49 10.47 2.19
N ALA A 11 9.00 9.31 1.76
CA ALA A 11 7.60 9.15 1.39
C ALA A 11 6.67 9.33 2.61
N ALA A 12 7.03 8.80 3.76
CA ALA A 12 6.29 8.99 5.01
C ALA A 12 6.33 10.46 5.48
N GLU A 13 7.50 11.10 5.44
CA GLU A 13 7.66 12.53 5.76
C GLU A 13 6.79 13.40 4.86
N ARG A 14 6.85 13.18 3.54
CA ARG A 14 6.00 13.89 2.57
C ARG A 14 4.51 13.67 2.84
N LEU A 15 4.11 12.46 3.23
CA LEU A 15 2.72 12.17 3.58
C LEU A 15 2.30 12.89 4.88
N ALA A 16 3.21 13.01 5.85
CA ALA A 16 2.95 13.76 7.08
C ALA A 16 2.78 15.26 6.80
N GLU A 17 3.56 15.82 5.87
CA GLU A 17 3.40 17.20 5.43
C GLU A 17 2.07 17.42 4.69
N LEU A 18 1.68 16.49 3.82
CA LEU A 18 0.45 16.58 3.04
C LEU A 18 -0.81 16.35 3.89
N VAL A 19 -0.71 15.51 4.91
CA VAL A 19 -1.83 15.16 5.82
C VAL A 19 -1.33 15.18 7.26
N PRO A 20 -1.29 16.37 7.91
CA PRO A 20 -0.77 16.52 9.27
C PRO A 20 -1.54 15.71 10.33
N GLU A 21 -2.81 15.42 10.07
CA GLU A 21 -3.70 14.62 10.93
C GLU A 21 -3.37 13.10 10.88
N ALA A 22 -2.54 12.67 9.92
CA ALA A 22 -2.20 11.27 9.74
C ALA A 22 -1.15 10.83 10.75
N ARG A 23 -1.45 9.76 11.49
CA ARG A 23 -0.49 9.05 12.34
C ARG A 23 0.14 7.95 11.49
N ILE A 24 1.32 8.25 10.97
CA ILE A 24 2.01 7.43 9.98
C ILE A 24 3.01 6.50 10.68
N ALA A 25 2.97 5.22 10.33
CA ALA A 25 4.00 4.24 10.67
C ALA A 25 4.64 3.68 9.40
N ILE A 26 5.87 3.16 9.52
CA ILE A 26 6.62 2.55 8.43
C ILE A 26 6.86 1.08 8.76
N GLY A 27 6.63 0.20 7.80
CA GLY A 27 6.92 -1.24 7.89
C GLY A 27 7.60 -1.76 6.63
N HIS A 28 8.82 -2.30 6.73
CA HIS A 28 9.51 -2.86 5.57
C HIS A 28 10.34 -4.10 5.92
N GLY A 29 10.64 -4.94 4.92
CA GLY A 29 11.32 -6.23 5.12
C GLY A 29 12.75 -6.17 5.67
N GLN A 30 13.41 -5.00 5.66
CA GLN A 30 14.72 -4.83 6.31
C GLN A 30 14.63 -4.59 7.84
N MET A 31 13.42 -4.40 8.39
CA MET A 31 13.24 -4.26 9.84
C MET A 31 13.47 -5.61 10.53
N ARG A 32 13.88 -5.59 11.80
CA ARG A 32 13.93 -6.82 12.59
C ARG A 32 12.50 -7.33 12.78
N GLU A 33 12.34 -8.65 12.81
CA GLU A 33 11.04 -9.31 12.95
C GLU A 33 10.21 -8.76 14.13
N ARG A 34 10.83 -8.61 15.30
CA ARG A 34 10.20 -8.04 16.51
C ARG A 34 9.75 -6.59 16.34
N GLU A 35 10.46 -5.80 15.53
CA GLU A 35 10.09 -4.39 15.27
C GLU A 35 8.89 -4.34 14.32
N LEU A 36 8.93 -5.17 13.27
CA LEU A 36 7.83 -5.29 12.34
C LEU A 36 6.56 -5.76 13.05
N GLU A 37 6.65 -6.80 13.89
CA GLU A 37 5.53 -7.31 14.67
C GLU A 37 4.91 -6.22 15.58
N ARG A 38 5.75 -5.39 16.22
CA ARG A 38 5.28 -4.26 17.04
C ARG A 38 4.53 -3.22 16.21
N VAL A 39 5.08 -2.79 15.08
CA VAL A 39 4.43 -1.83 14.17
C VAL A 39 3.09 -2.36 13.69
N MET A 40 3.05 -3.64 13.34
CA MET A 40 1.82 -4.31 12.90
C MET A 40 0.77 -4.35 14.00
N ASN A 41 1.16 -4.67 15.23
CA ASN A 41 0.27 -4.68 16.38
C ASN A 41 -0.27 -3.28 16.72
N ASP A 42 0.59 -2.27 16.70
CA ASP A 42 0.18 -0.88 16.93
C ASP A 42 -0.78 -0.37 15.85
N PHE A 43 -0.58 -0.78 14.59
CA PHE A 43 -1.50 -0.49 13.49
C PHE A 43 -2.84 -1.19 13.67
N HIS A 44 -2.83 -2.46 14.10
CA HIS A 44 -4.05 -3.21 14.41
C HIS A 44 -4.87 -2.53 15.53
N HIS A 45 -4.20 -2.05 16.58
CA HIS A 45 -4.81 -1.30 17.69
C HIS A 45 -5.11 0.17 17.35
N GLN A 46 -5.03 0.59 16.09
CA GLN A 46 -5.36 1.95 15.62
C GLN A 46 -4.56 3.07 16.30
N ARG A 47 -3.35 2.76 16.80
CA ARG A 47 -2.39 3.78 17.26
C ARG A 47 -1.85 4.62 16.10
N PHE A 48 -1.80 4.01 14.92
CA PHE A 48 -1.52 4.64 13.64
C PHE A 48 -2.71 4.41 12.70
N ASN A 49 -2.96 5.34 11.78
CA ASN A 49 -4.03 5.24 10.79
C ASN A 49 -3.51 5.12 9.35
N VAL A 50 -2.20 5.34 9.13
CA VAL A 50 -1.53 5.13 7.85
C VAL A 50 -0.29 4.27 8.06
N LEU A 51 -0.18 3.17 7.30
CA LEU A 51 1.01 2.32 7.26
C LEU A 51 1.66 2.44 5.87
N VAL A 52 2.87 3.00 5.82
CA VAL A 52 3.70 3.04 4.61
C VAL A 52 4.55 1.79 4.61
N CYS A 53 4.35 0.91 3.62
CA CYS A 53 5.03 -0.37 3.55
C CYS A 53 5.59 -0.70 2.18
N THR A 54 6.61 -1.56 2.14
CA THR A 54 7.11 -2.17 0.90
C THR A 54 6.38 -3.47 0.56
N THR A 55 6.57 -3.94 -0.68
CA THR A 55 6.01 -5.19 -1.23
C THR A 55 6.33 -6.44 -0.41
N ILE A 56 7.40 -6.42 0.38
CA ILE A 56 7.85 -7.60 1.14
C ILE A 56 6.94 -7.90 2.35
N ILE A 57 6.09 -6.94 2.73
CA ILE A 57 5.11 -7.09 3.82
C ILE A 57 3.89 -7.96 3.38
N GLU A 58 3.81 -8.34 2.10
CA GLU A 58 2.72 -9.13 1.50
C GLU A 58 2.72 -10.63 1.82
N THR A 59 3.77 -11.18 2.45
CA THR A 59 3.91 -12.65 2.62
C THR A 59 3.00 -13.25 3.69
N GLY A 60 2.33 -12.44 4.53
CA GLY A 60 1.47 -13.00 5.58
C GLY A 60 0.64 -12.01 6.38
N ILE A 61 0.80 -10.70 6.16
CA ILE A 61 0.08 -9.69 6.92
C ILE A 61 -1.35 -9.55 6.38
N ASP A 62 -2.30 -10.06 7.16
CA ASP A 62 -3.72 -9.78 7.02
C ASP A 62 -4.05 -8.59 7.93
N ILE A 63 -4.49 -7.47 7.34
CA ILE A 63 -4.90 -6.30 8.11
C ILE A 63 -6.39 -6.09 7.93
N PRO A 64 -7.24 -6.84 8.66
CA PRO A 64 -8.68 -6.77 8.48
C PRO A 64 -9.28 -5.39 8.80
N THR A 65 -8.58 -4.59 9.61
CA THR A 65 -8.97 -3.22 9.97
C THR A 65 -8.67 -2.19 8.87
N ALA A 66 -7.78 -2.52 7.91
CA ALA A 66 -7.48 -1.64 6.81
C ALA A 66 -8.56 -1.75 5.74
N ASN A 67 -9.20 -0.62 5.43
CA ASN A 67 -10.21 -0.53 4.38
C ASN A 67 -9.69 0.18 3.12
N THR A 68 -8.51 0.80 3.15
CA THR A 68 -7.95 1.48 1.98
C THR A 68 -6.51 1.06 1.75
N ILE A 69 -6.20 0.68 0.51
CA ILE A 69 -4.83 0.44 0.05
C ILE A 69 -4.49 1.37 -1.10
N ILE A 70 -3.32 2.00 -1.00
CA ILE A 70 -2.75 2.84 -2.05
C ILE A 70 -1.48 2.15 -2.52
N ILE A 71 -1.43 1.79 -3.80
CA ILE A 71 -0.28 1.12 -4.41
C ILE A 71 0.40 2.13 -5.33
N GLU A 72 1.59 2.57 -4.95
CA GLU A 72 2.43 3.39 -5.80
C GLU A 72 3.16 2.50 -6.82
N ARG A 73 3.39 3.04 -8.02
CA ARG A 73 4.02 2.30 -9.14
C ARG A 73 3.33 0.96 -9.39
N ALA A 74 2.00 0.97 -9.36
CA ALA A 74 1.19 -0.23 -9.57
C ALA A 74 1.52 -0.88 -10.93
N ASP A 75 2.03 -0.11 -11.89
CA ASP A 75 2.52 -0.60 -13.18
C ASP A 75 3.60 -1.68 -13.06
N HIS A 76 4.35 -1.73 -11.95
CA HIS A 76 5.36 -2.76 -11.70
C HIS A 76 4.77 -4.12 -11.30
N PHE A 77 3.49 -4.16 -10.93
CA PHE A 77 2.82 -5.36 -10.49
C PHE A 77 2.06 -6.05 -11.64
N GLY A 78 2.11 -7.37 -11.65
CA GLY A 78 1.23 -8.17 -12.50
C GLY A 78 -0.22 -8.11 -12.02
N LEU A 79 -1.18 -8.31 -12.93
CA LEU A 79 -2.61 -8.29 -12.58
C LEU A 79 -2.95 -9.29 -11.47
N ALA A 80 -2.35 -10.50 -11.50
CA ALA A 80 -2.54 -11.51 -10.47
C ALA A 80 -2.05 -11.03 -9.08
N GLN A 81 -0.90 -10.34 -9.01
CA GLN A 81 -0.38 -9.79 -7.75
C GLN A 81 -1.30 -8.70 -7.20
N LEU A 82 -1.79 -7.80 -8.05
CA LEU A 82 -2.78 -6.78 -7.66
C LEU A 82 -4.09 -7.40 -7.14
N HIS A 83 -4.54 -8.51 -7.74
CA HIS A 83 -5.69 -9.26 -7.26
C HIS A 83 -5.44 -9.94 -5.91
N GLN A 84 -4.24 -10.45 -5.65
CA GLN A 84 -3.87 -11.03 -4.35
C GLN A 84 -3.81 -9.94 -3.27
N LEU A 85 -3.18 -8.81 -3.57
CA LEU A 85 -3.12 -7.62 -2.71
C LEU A 85 -4.50 -7.12 -2.31
N ARG A 86 -5.43 -7.09 -3.27
CA ARG A 86 -6.84 -6.76 -3.01
C ARG A 86 -7.45 -7.64 -1.93
N GLY A 87 -7.17 -8.95 -1.94
CA GLY A 87 -7.76 -9.91 -0.99
C GLY A 87 -7.24 -9.81 0.46
N ARG A 88 -6.22 -8.96 0.71
CA ARG A 88 -5.60 -8.75 2.03
C ARG A 88 -6.17 -7.53 2.78
N VAL A 89 -7.11 -6.82 2.15
CA VAL A 89 -7.70 -5.55 2.64
C VAL A 89 -9.21 -5.66 2.52
N GLY A 90 -9.96 -5.03 3.43
CA GLY A 90 -11.42 -5.02 3.35
C GLY A 90 -12.11 -6.31 3.79
N ARG A 91 -11.59 -6.98 4.82
CA ARG A 91 -12.28 -8.12 5.46
C ARG A 91 -13.34 -7.69 6.48
N SER A 92 -13.58 -6.39 6.63
CA SER A 92 -14.62 -5.83 7.50
C SER A 92 -15.96 -5.75 6.77
N HIS A 93 -17.06 -5.54 7.50
CA HIS A 93 -18.39 -5.28 6.90
C HIS A 93 -18.48 -3.94 6.15
N HIS A 94 -17.40 -3.15 6.16
CA HIS A 94 -17.34 -1.84 5.52
C HIS A 94 -16.67 -1.93 4.15
N GLN A 95 -17.12 -1.07 3.23
CA GLN A 95 -16.59 -1.00 1.88
C GLN A 95 -15.11 -0.64 1.88
N ALA A 96 -14.31 -1.38 1.10
CA ALA A 96 -12.89 -1.12 0.96
C ALA A 96 -12.55 -0.55 -0.43
N TYR A 97 -11.40 0.14 -0.49
CA TYR A 97 -10.95 0.87 -1.66
C TYR A 97 -9.49 0.54 -1.98
N ALA A 98 -9.21 0.28 -3.26
CA ALA A 98 -7.83 0.22 -3.75
C ALA A 98 -7.58 1.32 -4.79
N TRP A 99 -6.51 2.08 -4.55
CA TRP A 99 -6.00 3.13 -5.43
C TRP A 99 -4.70 2.65 -6.07
N LEU A 100 -4.72 2.50 -7.39
CA LEU A 100 -3.57 2.05 -8.17
C LEU A 100 -2.95 3.26 -8.86
N LEU A 101 -1.81 3.73 -8.33
CA LEU A 101 -1.11 4.88 -8.86
C LEU A 101 -0.08 4.43 -9.90
N THR A 102 -0.15 5.02 -11.08
CA THR A 102 0.81 4.79 -12.18
C THR A 102 1.50 6.08 -12.57
N PRO A 103 2.72 6.04 -13.09
CA PRO A 103 3.34 7.20 -13.72
C PRO A 103 2.49 7.69 -14.90
N HIS A 104 2.80 8.91 -15.37
CA HIS A 104 2.08 9.51 -16.49
C HIS A 104 2.06 8.56 -17.71
N PRO A 105 0.96 8.41 -18.47
CA PRO A 105 0.84 7.44 -19.56
C PRO A 105 1.94 7.51 -20.63
N LYS A 106 2.59 8.67 -20.77
CA LYS A 106 3.74 8.86 -21.67
C LYS A 106 4.98 8.07 -21.25
N ALA A 107 5.16 7.82 -19.95
CA ALA A 107 6.27 7.04 -19.39
C ALA A 107 5.96 5.53 -19.31
N MET A 108 4.76 5.08 -19.70
CA MET A 108 4.35 3.68 -19.65
C MET A 108 4.62 2.97 -20.99
N THR A 109 5.05 1.70 -20.92
CA THR A 109 5.23 0.87 -22.13
C THR A 109 3.89 0.58 -22.83
N PRO A 110 3.85 0.40 -24.18
CA PRO A 110 2.61 0.25 -24.95
C PRO A 110 1.71 -0.91 -24.48
N MET A 111 2.31 -2.05 -24.13
CA MET A 111 1.58 -3.22 -23.62
C MET A 111 0.85 -2.94 -22.30
N ARG A 112 1.38 -2.02 -21.48
CA ARG A 112 0.79 -1.57 -20.22
C ARG A 112 -0.26 -0.45 -20.39
N LYS A 113 -0.52 0.07 -21.60
CA LYS A 113 -1.53 1.14 -21.78
C LYS A 113 -2.97 0.60 -21.87
N ASN A 114 -3.15 -0.61 -22.39
CA ASN A 114 -4.48 -1.14 -22.73
C ASN A 114 -5.22 -1.75 -21.52
N GLY A 115 -4.51 -2.36 -20.56
CA GLY A 115 -5.13 -2.93 -19.34
C GLY A 115 -5.49 -1.89 -18.27
N TRP A 116 -4.80 -0.75 -18.23
CA TRP A 116 -4.81 0.17 -17.09
C TRP A 116 -5.92 1.24 -17.12
N ARG A 117 -6.54 1.50 -18.27
CA ARG A 117 -7.66 2.46 -18.38
C ARG A 117 -8.90 2.04 -17.59
N ARG A 118 -9.04 0.76 -17.26
CA ARG A 118 -10.20 0.19 -16.55
C ARG A 118 -9.95 -0.03 -15.04
N LEU A 119 -8.74 0.26 -14.55
CA LEU A 119 -8.23 -0.19 -13.24
C LEU A 119 -7.76 0.97 -12.35
N ARG A 120 -8.36 2.16 -12.44
CA ARG A 120 -7.90 3.33 -11.66
C ARG A 120 -8.45 3.39 -10.23
N ARG A 121 -9.57 2.71 -9.98
CA ARG A 121 -10.19 2.62 -8.66
C ARG A 121 -10.93 1.30 -8.59
N TRP A 122 -10.59 0.48 -7.61
CA TRP A 122 -11.32 -0.75 -7.33
C TRP A 122 -12.17 -0.53 -6.09
N ARG A 123 -13.46 -0.87 -6.20
CA ARG A 123 -14.34 -1.03 -5.06
C ARG A 123 -14.19 -2.49 -4.61
N ILE A 124 -13.69 -2.68 -3.39
CA ILE A 124 -13.51 -3.98 -2.74
C ILE A 124 -14.76 -4.25 -1.91
#